data_AF-A0A9X6AJS2-F1
#
_entry.id   AF-A0A9X6AJS2-F1
#
_cell.length_a   1.000
_cell.length_b   1.000
_cell.length_c   1.000
_cell.angle_alpha   90.00
_cell.angle_beta   90.00
_cell.angle_gamma   90.00
#
_symmetry.space_group_name_H-M   'P 1'
#
loop_
_entity.id
_entity.type
_entity.pdbx_description
1 polymer ?
#
loop_
_entity_poly.entity_id
_entity_poly.type
_entity_poly.pdbx_seq_one_letter_code
_entity_poly.pdbx_strand_id
1 'polypeptide(L)'
;MASIKQIQVTFDCAKPERVARFWCEVLGYVVPPPLEGFATWDDFDRALPPERQGSAFACVDPSGVGPRLFFQRVPEGKVVKN
;
A
#
# COMPACT_ATOMS: atom_id res chain seq x y z
N MET A 1 -14.72 -28.31 -6.43
CA MET A 1 -13.82 -27.19 -6.82
C MET A 1 -12.99 -26.82 -5.61
N ALA A 2 -11.69 -26.57 -5.78
CA ALA A 2 -10.86 -26.07 -4.68
C ALA A 2 -11.24 -24.60 -4.37
N SER A 3 -11.35 -24.25 -3.10
CA SER A 3 -11.56 -22.86 -2.66
C SER A 3 -10.23 -22.11 -2.78
N ILE A 4 -10.20 -21.04 -3.59
CA ILE A 4 -9.05 -20.13 -3.66
C ILE A 4 -9.10 -19.19 -2.46
N LYS A 5 -7.97 -19.03 -1.77
CA LYS A 5 -7.84 -18.10 -0.64
C LYS A 5 -7.54 -16.70 -1.16
N GLN A 6 -8.19 -15.71 -0.57
CA GLN A 6 -7.82 -14.31 -0.74
C GLN A 6 -6.53 -14.04 0.02
N ILE A 7 -5.60 -13.35 -0.63
CA ILE A 7 -4.28 -13.04 -0.08
C ILE A 7 -3.98 -11.55 -0.22
N GLN A 8 -3.01 -11.08 0.55
CA GLN A 8 -2.36 -9.80 0.37
C GLN A 8 -0.90 -10.04 0.01
N VAL A 9 -0.38 -9.21 -0.89
CA VAL A 9 1.05 -9.19 -1.22
C VAL A 9 1.69 -7.95 -0.59
N THR A 10 2.73 -8.15 0.20
CA THR A 10 3.47 -7.06 0.85
C THR A 10 4.80 -6.82 0.13
N PHE A 11 5.14 -5.55 -0.09
CA PHE A 11 6.37 -5.10 -0.72
C PHE A 11 7.16 -4.18 0.20
N ASP A 12 8.45 -4.44 0.28
CA ASP A 12 9.40 -3.56 0.95
C ASP A 12 9.88 -2.49 -0.01
N CYS A 13 9.78 -1.22 0.38
CA CYS A 13 10.26 -0.12 -0.44
C CYS A 13 10.56 1.14 0.36
N ALA A 14 11.43 2.01 -0.16
CA ALA A 14 11.78 3.25 0.52
C ALA A 14 10.66 4.31 0.53
N LYS A 15 9.73 4.25 -0.44
CA LYS A 15 8.67 5.26 -0.63
C LYS A 15 7.31 4.58 -0.90
N PRO A 16 6.61 4.10 0.15
CA PRO A 16 5.37 3.32 0.02
C PRO A 16 4.31 3.95 -0.88
N GLU A 17 3.95 5.21 -0.65
CA GLU A 17 2.91 5.89 -1.42
C GLU A 17 3.27 5.98 -2.91
N ARG A 18 4.51 6.37 -3.23
CA ARG A 18 4.97 6.51 -4.61
C ARG A 18 4.86 5.19 -5.36
N VAL A 19 5.27 4.08 -4.74
CA VAL A 19 5.25 2.75 -5.37
C VAL A 19 3.82 2.25 -5.50
N ALA A 20 2.97 2.46 -4.50
CA ALA A 20 1.57 2.11 -4.56
C ALA A 20 0.84 2.84 -5.71
N ARG A 21 1.03 4.16 -5.84
CA ARG A 21 0.45 4.94 -6.94
C ARG A 21 0.93 4.48 -8.31
N PHE A 22 2.20 4.09 -8.44
CA PHE A 22 2.69 3.46 -9.67
C PHE A 22 1.92 2.18 -10.00
N TRP A 23 1.70 1.29 -9.02
CA TRP A 23 0.95 0.06 -9.25
C TRP A 23 -0.55 0.29 -9.49
N CYS A 24 -1.14 1.36 -8.94
CA CYS A 24 -2.48 1.81 -9.34
C CYS A 24 -2.56 2.02 -10.85
N GLU A 25 -1.66 2.84 -11.40
CA GLU A 25 -1.65 3.15 -12.84
C GLU A 25 -1.37 1.93 -13.71
N VAL A 26 -0.42 1.08 -13.30
CA VAL A 26 -0.02 -0.11 -14.10
C VAL A 26 -1.12 -1.17 -14.15
N LEU A 27 -1.86 -1.36 -13.06
CA LEU A 27 -2.82 -2.46 -12.94
C LEU A 27 -4.28 -1.99 -13.07
N GLY A 28 -4.53 -0.69 -13.18
CA GLY A 28 -5.89 -0.12 -13.03
C GLY A 28 -6.43 -0.26 -11.60
N TYR A 29 -5.55 -0.41 -10.62
CA TYR A 29 -5.89 -0.45 -9.20
C TYR A 29 -6.17 0.96 -8.68
N VAL A 30 -6.81 1.05 -7.51
CA VAL A 30 -7.10 2.33 -6.86
C VAL A 30 -6.48 2.39 -5.46
N VAL A 31 -6.25 3.61 -4.98
CA VAL A 31 -5.96 3.83 -3.56
C VAL A 31 -7.28 3.65 -2.79
N PRO A 32 -7.33 2.81 -1.74
CA PRO A 32 -8.54 2.66 -0.94
C PRO A 32 -8.95 4.00 -0.31
N PRO A 33 -10.23 4.19 0.06
CA PRO A 33 -10.64 5.40 0.76
C PRO A 33 -9.85 5.57 2.07
N PRO A 34 -9.60 6.81 2.53
CA PRO A 34 -9.01 7.07 3.83
C PRO A 34 -9.80 6.41 4.97
N LEU A 35 -9.16 6.24 6.13
CA LEU A 35 -9.82 5.75 7.32
C LEU A 35 -10.92 6.71 7.77
N GLU A 36 -11.98 6.15 8.37
CA GLU A 36 -13.07 6.94 8.95
C GLU A 36 -12.52 7.99 9.93
N GLY A 37 -13.02 9.22 9.82
CA GLY A 37 -12.53 10.37 10.58
C GLY A 37 -11.42 11.18 9.90
N PHE A 38 -10.89 10.73 8.77
CA PHE A 38 -9.91 11.49 7.97
C PHE A 38 -10.44 11.82 6.58
N ALA A 39 -10.23 13.06 6.13
CA ALA A 39 -10.65 13.50 4.79
C ALA A 39 -9.71 12.99 3.70
N THR A 40 -8.42 12.85 4.01
CA THR A 40 -7.39 12.38 3.09
C THR A 40 -6.41 11.44 3.78
N TRP A 41 -5.66 10.65 2.99
CA TRP A 41 -4.55 9.86 3.52
C TRP A 41 -3.44 10.73 4.12
N ASP A 42 -3.20 11.92 3.57
CA ASP A 42 -2.22 12.87 4.10
C ASP A 42 -2.60 13.38 5.48
N ASP A 43 -3.90 13.58 5.75
CA ASP A 43 -4.39 13.97 7.08
C ASP A 43 -4.17 12.86 8.10
N PHE A 44 -4.44 11.62 7.71
CA PHE A 44 -4.15 10.45 8.55
C PHE A 44 -2.66 10.32 8.82
N ASP A 45 -1.81 10.45 7.80
CA ASP A 45 -0.37 10.32 7.94
C ASP A 45 0.19 11.39 8.89
N ARG A 46 -0.26 12.66 8.75
CA ARG A 46 0.13 13.75 9.66
C ARG A 46 -0.29 13.51 11.12
N ALA A 47 -1.33 12.73 11.38
CA ALA A 47 -1.79 12.41 12.73
C ALA A 47 -0.97 11.29 13.40
N LEU A 48 -0.11 10.57 12.65
CA LEU A 48 0.78 9.57 13.20
C LEU A 48 1.99 10.20 13.91
N PRO A 49 2.62 9.48 14.86
CA PRO A 49 3.94 9.85 15.38
C PRO A 49 4.94 10.06 14.22
N PRO A 50 5.83 11.08 14.28
CA PRO A 50 6.74 11.43 13.19
C PRO A 50 7.51 10.25 12.59
N GLU A 51 7.96 9.32 13.43
CA GLU A 51 8.69 8.12 13.03
C GLU A 51 7.86 7.12 12.20
N ARG A 52 6.53 7.20 12.28
CA ARG A 52 5.57 6.35 11.54
C ARG A 52 4.98 7.03 10.31
N GLN A 53 5.22 8.32 10.11
CA GLN A 53 4.76 9.03 8.92
C GLN A 53 5.45 8.47 7.66
N GLY A 54 4.66 8.25 6.61
CA GLY A 54 5.08 7.63 5.36
C GLY A 54 5.57 6.18 5.51
N SER A 55 5.19 5.48 6.59
CA SER A 55 5.66 4.11 6.87
C SER A 55 4.97 3.04 6.02
N ALA A 56 3.77 3.30 5.52
CA ALA A 56 3.04 2.34 4.71
C ALA A 56 2.03 2.98 3.76
N PHE A 57 1.67 2.24 2.70
CA PHE A 57 0.59 2.61 1.79
C PHE A 57 0.01 1.36 1.10
N ALA A 58 -1.10 1.50 0.37
CA ALA A 58 -1.73 0.37 -0.30
C ALA A 58 -2.43 0.76 -1.61
N CYS A 59 -2.60 -0.23 -2.47
CA CYS A 59 -3.54 -0.18 -3.59
C CYS A 59 -4.37 -1.47 -3.65
N VAL A 60 -5.58 -1.36 -4.18
CA VAL A 60 -6.59 -2.44 -4.22
C VAL A 60 -7.21 -2.54 -5.61
N ASP A 61 -7.59 -3.76 -5.98
CA ASP A 61 -8.41 -3.99 -7.17
C ASP A 61 -9.82 -3.42 -6.93
N PRO A 62 -10.30 -2.46 -7.75
CA PRO A 62 -11.65 -1.91 -7.60
C PRO A 62 -12.76 -2.94 -7.83
N SER A 63 -12.49 -4.05 -8.52
CA SER A 63 -13.45 -5.15 -8.71
C SER A 63 -13.47 -6.16 -7.56
N GLY A 64 -12.48 -6.09 -6.65
CA GLY A 64 -12.35 -6.99 -5.50
C GLY A 64 -11.93 -8.43 -5.83
N VAL A 65 -11.49 -8.70 -7.07
CA VAL A 65 -11.07 -10.04 -7.51
C VAL A 65 -9.59 -10.27 -7.20
N GLY A 66 -8.77 -9.28 -7.52
CA GLY A 66 -7.33 -9.26 -7.34
C GLY A 66 -6.89 -8.99 -5.91
N PRO A 67 -5.65 -9.38 -5.55
CA PRO A 67 -5.15 -9.22 -4.18
C PRO A 67 -4.92 -7.74 -3.85
N ARG A 68 -5.03 -7.40 -2.57
CA ARG A 68 -4.50 -6.13 -2.04
C ARG A 68 -2.97 -6.12 -2.15
N LEU A 69 -2.41 -5.02 -2.63
CA LEU A 69 -0.97 -4.78 -2.58
C LEU A 69 -0.68 -3.79 -1.46
N PHE A 70 0.22 -4.18 -0.56
CA PHE A 70 0.62 -3.39 0.60
C PHE A 70 2.10 -3.06 0.51
N PHE A 71 2.46 -1.81 0.80
CA PHE A 71 3.82 -1.31 0.69
C PHE A 71 4.27 -0.82 2.05
N GLN A 72 5.40 -1.32 2.53
CA GLN A 72 5.96 -0.93 3.83
C GLN A 72 7.36 -0.35 3.67
N ARG A 73 7.62 0.70 4.44
CA ARG A 73 8.95 1.32 4.53
C ARG A 73 9.83 0.45 5.39
N VAL A 74 10.92 -0.01 4.80
CA VAL A 74 12.00 -0.69 5.52
C VAL A 74 13.23 0.21 5.59
N PRO A 75 13.97 0.24 6.71
CA PRO A 75 15.18 1.05 6.83
C PRO A 75 16.34 0.50 5.99
N GLU A 76 16.30 -0.77 5.61
CA GLU A 76 17.36 -1.42 4.85
C GLU A 76 17.36 -0.94 3.38
N GLY A 77 18.49 -0.39 2.96
CA GLY A 77 18.75 -0.18 1.54
C GLY A 77 18.77 -1.52 0.80
N LYS A 78 18.20 -1.58 -0.40
CA LYS A 78 18.17 -2.81 -1.20
C LYS A 78 19.60 -3.26 -1.54
N VAL A 79 20.02 -4.41 -0.99
CA VAL A 79 21.37 -4.96 -1.17
C VAL A 79 21.45 -5.92 -2.38
N VAL A 80 20.36 -6.59 -2.71
CA VAL A 80 20.27 -7.54 -3.84
C VAL A 80 18.93 -7.41 -4.56
N LYS A 81 18.87 -7.80 -5.85
CA LYS A 81 17.60 -8.02 -6.54
C LYS A 81 17.04 -9.38 -6.09
N ASN A 82 15.78 -9.39 -5.66
CA ASN A 82 14.99 -10.62 -5.56
C ASN A 82 14.78 -11.23 -6.95
#